data_AF-A0A9X0WC46-F1
#
_entry.id   AF-A0A9X0WC46-F1
#
_cell.length_a   1.000
_cell.length_b   1.000
_cell.length_c   1.000
_cell.angle_alpha   90.00
_cell.angle_beta   90.00
_cell.angle_gamma   90.00
#
_symmetry.space_group_name_H-M   'P 1'
#
loop_
_entity.id
_entity.type
_entity.pdbx_description
1 polymer ?
#
loop_
_entity_poly.entity_id
_entity_poly.type
_entity_poly.pdbx_seq_one_letter_code
_entity_poly.pdbx_strand_id
1 'polypeptide(L)'
;MFYCKTTNHKEVEVCDAGKQIRYCFGRPGQMPELTLTVPRASALTGQWNGIGRYIHYSLTIPNGAVRYSVFFSADRLTEHHKLDAGVDVEKDGQHLATVSCQTTTLEQRLEGIDLSQ
;
A
#
# COMPACT_ATOMS: atom_id res chain seq x y z
N MET A 1 3.78 -8.04 -4.07
CA MET A 1 4.25 -6.89 -4.88
C MET A 1 3.09 -5.93 -5.05
N PHE A 2 3.33 -4.64 -4.88
CA PHE A 2 2.39 -3.56 -5.15
C PHE A 2 3.10 -2.47 -5.96
N TYR A 3 2.45 -1.94 -6.98
CA TYR A 3 2.93 -0.82 -7.78
C TYR A 3 1.76 0.04 -8.23
N CYS A 4 1.93 1.35 -8.23
CA CYS A 4 1.06 2.26 -8.95
C CYS A 4 1.75 3.57 -9.26
N LYS A 5 1.29 4.27 -10.31
CA LYS A 5 1.53 5.71 -10.46
C LYS A 5 0.51 6.47 -9.63
N THR A 6 0.93 7.55 -9.00
CA THR A 6 0.06 8.40 -8.20
C THR A 6 -0.57 9.48 -9.06
N THR A 7 -1.66 10.08 -8.57
CA THR A 7 -2.30 11.23 -9.25
C THR A 7 -1.38 12.44 -9.37
N ASN A 8 -0.30 12.50 -8.58
CA ASN A 8 0.71 13.56 -8.58
C ASN A 8 1.96 13.23 -9.42
N HIS A 9 1.87 12.27 -10.36
CA HIS A 9 2.96 11.88 -11.26
C HIS A 9 4.20 11.31 -10.56
N LYS A 10 4.01 10.72 -9.38
CA LYS A 10 5.02 9.90 -8.69
C LYS A 10 4.64 8.42 -8.84
N GLU A 11 5.45 7.53 -8.33
CA GLU A 11 5.17 6.11 -8.23
C GLU A 11 5.37 5.62 -6.80
N VAL A 12 4.61 4.59 -6.46
CA VAL A 12 4.73 3.82 -5.22
C VAL A 12 5.06 2.39 -5.64
N GLU A 13 6.08 1.81 -5.01
CA GLU A 13 6.44 0.41 -5.20
C GLU A 13 6.63 -0.25 -3.83
N VAL A 14 6.05 -1.43 -3.66
CA VAL A 14 6.31 -2.32 -2.52
C VAL A 14 6.70 -3.70 -3.00
N CYS A 15 7.89 -4.12 -2.59
CA CYS A 15 8.46 -5.42 -2.88
C CYS A 15 8.67 -6.21 -1.59
N ASP A 16 8.14 -7.43 -1.56
CA ASP A 16 8.50 -8.44 -0.55
C ASP A 16 9.78 -9.13 -1.02
N ALA A 17 10.88 -8.86 -0.34
CA ALA A 17 12.20 -9.43 -0.60
C ALA A 17 12.52 -10.60 0.36
N GLY A 18 11.49 -11.31 0.83
CA GLY A 18 11.59 -12.53 1.63
C GLY A 18 11.81 -12.26 3.12
N LYS A 19 12.92 -11.63 3.52
CA LYS A 19 13.17 -11.25 4.92
C LYS A 19 12.87 -9.78 5.20
N GLN A 20 12.65 -8.99 4.15
CA GLN A 20 12.49 -7.56 4.23
C GLN A 20 11.36 -7.11 3.31
N ILE A 21 10.64 -6.08 3.72
CA ILE A 21 9.76 -5.32 2.84
C ILE A 21 10.51 -4.06 2.42
N ARG A 22 10.55 -3.82 1.11
CA ARG A 22 11.08 -2.59 0.53
C ARG A 22 9.93 -1.73 0.02
N TYR A 23 9.97 -0.46 0.38
CA TYR A 23 9.03 0.55 -0.10
C TYR A 23 9.79 1.69 -0.75
N CYS A 24 9.33 2.10 -1.93
CA CYS A 24 9.87 3.22 -2.68
C CYS A 24 8.75 4.19 -3.05
N PHE A 25 9.03 5.48 -2.91
CA PHE A 25 8.18 6.55 -3.40
C PHE A 25 9.03 7.63 -4.07
N GLY A 26 8.66 8.04 -5.28
CA GLY A 26 9.42 9.04 -6.02
C GLY A 26 8.93 9.24 -7.44
N ARG A 27 9.66 10.02 -8.23
CA ARG A 27 9.36 10.20 -9.65
C ARG A 27 9.96 9.06 -10.49
N PRO A 28 9.23 8.54 -11.49
CA PRO A 28 9.76 7.53 -12.38
C PRO A 28 11.09 7.95 -13.03
N GLY A 29 12.07 7.05 -13.02
CA GLY A 29 13.40 7.29 -13.60
C GLY A 29 14.28 8.28 -12.85
N GLN A 30 13.89 8.71 -11.64
CA GLN A 30 14.69 9.55 -10.76
C GLN A 30 15.07 8.80 -9.48
N MET A 31 16.00 9.37 -8.70
CA MET A 31 16.27 8.88 -7.36
C MET A 31 14.97 8.94 -6.53
N PRO A 32 14.56 7.85 -5.86
CA PRO A 32 13.38 7.86 -5.01
C PRO A 32 13.49 8.92 -3.92
N GLU A 33 12.39 9.61 -3.67
CA GLU A 33 12.29 10.64 -2.62
C GLU A 33 12.25 10.00 -1.23
N LEU A 34 11.71 8.79 -1.16
CA LEU A 34 11.68 7.98 0.05
C LEU A 34 11.95 6.52 -0.32
N THR A 35 12.88 5.91 0.40
CA THR A 35 13.11 4.46 0.36
C THR A 35 13.14 3.94 1.79
N LEU A 36 12.33 2.92 2.06
CA LEU A 36 12.29 2.23 3.33
C LEU A 36 12.61 0.76 3.11
N THR A 37 13.40 0.22 4.02
CA THR A 37 13.68 -1.22 4.08
C THR A 37 13.47 -1.65 5.51
N VAL A 38 12.45 -2.47 5.74
CA VAL A 38 12.07 -2.92 7.08
C VAL A 38 12.09 -4.45 7.15
N PRO A 39 12.38 -5.06 8.31
CA PRO A 39 12.18 -6.49 8.50
C PRO A 39 10.74 -6.88 8.17
N ARG A 40 10.54 -8.00 7.46
CA ARG A 40 9.21 -8.47 7.06
C ARG A 40 8.27 -8.65 8.26
N ALA A 41 8.80 -9.15 9.37
CA ALA A 41 8.07 -9.35 10.63
C ALA A 41 7.62 -8.04 11.32
N SER A 42 8.13 -6.87 10.89
CA SER A 42 7.69 -5.57 11.43
C SER A 42 6.53 -4.95 10.66
N ALA A 43 6.26 -5.43 9.44
CA ALA A 43 5.13 -4.99 8.66
C ALA A 43 3.84 -5.67 9.15
N LEU A 44 2.70 -5.02 8.95
CA LEU A 44 1.38 -5.54 9.34
C LEU A 44 0.46 -5.63 8.13
N THR A 45 -0.27 -6.73 7.99
CA THR A 45 -1.31 -6.87 6.95
C THR A 45 -2.70 -6.65 7.52
N GLY A 46 -3.53 -5.94 6.76
CA GLY A 46 -4.97 -5.88 6.95
C GLY A 46 -5.64 -6.65 5.84
N GLN A 47 -6.47 -7.63 6.18
CA GLN A 47 -7.23 -8.39 5.19
C GLN A 47 -8.73 -8.32 5.48
N TRP A 48 -9.50 -8.22 4.41
CA TRP A 48 -10.95 -8.20 4.50
C TRP A 48 -11.48 -9.55 5.00
N ASN A 49 -12.37 -9.50 6.00
CA ASN A 49 -12.83 -10.66 6.75
C ASN A 49 -14.05 -11.39 6.14
N GLY A 50 -14.46 -11.05 4.92
CA GLY A 50 -15.66 -11.63 4.32
C GLY A 50 -16.96 -10.86 4.57
N ILE A 51 -16.95 -9.77 5.36
CA ILE A 51 -18.16 -9.00 5.73
C ILE A 51 -18.11 -7.56 5.21
N GLY A 52 -19.19 -7.08 4.61
CA GLY A 52 -19.36 -5.68 4.18
C GLY A 52 -19.23 -5.46 2.68
N ARG A 53 -19.49 -4.23 2.22
CA ARG A 53 -19.53 -3.86 0.79
C ARG A 53 -18.14 -3.79 0.15
N TYR A 54 -17.17 -3.23 0.85
CA TYR A 54 -15.83 -3.00 0.31
C TYR A 54 -14.91 -4.17 0.66
N ILE A 55 -14.31 -4.78 -0.36
CA ILE A 55 -13.12 -5.61 -0.18
C ILE A 55 -11.98 -4.66 0.12
N HIS A 56 -11.18 -4.92 1.15
CA HIS A 56 -10.06 -4.07 1.55
C HIS A 56 -8.84 -4.91 1.94
N TYR A 57 -7.70 -4.61 1.34
CA TYR A 57 -6.41 -5.20 1.68
C TYR A 57 -5.40 -4.09 1.95
N SER A 58 -4.55 -4.26 2.96
CA SER A 58 -3.51 -3.30 3.28
C SER A 58 -2.23 -3.93 3.80
N LEU A 59 -1.13 -3.22 3.62
CA LEU A 59 0.18 -3.52 4.15
C LEU A 59 0.75 -2.25 4.79
N THR A 60 0.96 -2.29 6.10
CA THR A 60 1.49 -1.19 6.90
C THR A 60 2.98 -1.37 7.12
N ILE A 61 3.77 -0.39 6.72
CA ILE A 61 5.23 -0.36 6.83
C ILE A 61 5.62 0.70 7.87
N PRO A 62 6.23 0.32 9.01
CA PRO A 62 6.62 1.26 10.04
C PRO A 62 7.92 1.99 9.70
N ASN A 63 8.03 3.26 10.09
CA ASN A 63 9.27 4.05 10.07
C ASN A 63 9.28 5.00 11.27
N GLY A 64 9.77 4.53 12.41
CA GLY A 64 9.69 5.26 13.68
C GLY A 64 8.23 5.50 14.09
N ALA A 65 7.86 6.76 14.30
CA ALA A 65 6.50 7.18 14.62
C ALA A 65 5.54 7.21 13.42
N VAL A 66 6.08 7.11 12.19
CA VAL A 66 5.32 7.21 10.94
C VAL A 66 4.97 5.81 10.43
N ARG A 67 3.74 5.63 9.95
CA ARG A 67 3.26 4.40 9.32
C ARG A 67 2.83 4.71 7.89
N TYR A 68 3.27 3.87 6.96
CA TYR A 68 2.89 3.92 5.55
C TYR A 68 2.00 2.73 5.25
N SER A 69 0.70 2.96 5.18
CA SER A 69 -0.32 1.95 4.96
C SER A 69 -0.69 1.93 3.48
N VAL A 70 -0.07 1.02 2.73
CA VAL A 70 -0.43 0.78 1.34
C VAL A 70 -1.74 0.00 1.31
N PHE A 71 -2.72 0.46 0.56
CA PHE A 71 -4.03 -0.15 0.53
C PHE A 71 -4.58 -0.37 -0.88
N PHE A 72 -5.49 -1.32 -0.96
CA PHE A 72 -6.38 -1.58 -2.08
C PHE A 72 -7.79 -1.80 -1.55
N SER A 73 -8.77 -1.24 -2.24
CA SER A 73 -10.18 -1.39 -1.95
C SER A 73 -10.98 -1.58 -3.24
N ALA A 74 -11.99 -2.43 -3.21
CA ALA A 74 -12.90 -2.64 -4.32
C ALA A 74 -14.35 -2.69 -3.82
N ASP A 75 -15.22 -1.92 -4.46
CA ASP A 75 -16.66 -1.97 -4.21
C ASP A 75 -17.31 -3.16 -4.92
N ARG A 76 -17.73 -4.19 -4.17
CA ARG A 76 -18.32 -5.39 -4.80
C ARG A 76 -19.69 -5.17 -5.42
N LEU A 77 -20.41 -4.12 -5.03
CA LEU A 77 -21.83 -3.94 -5.38
C LEU A 77 -22.03 -3.06 -6.62
N THR A 78 -20.98 -2.39 -7.10
CA THR A 78 -21.04 -1.61 -8.35
C THR A 78 -20.68 -2.47 -9.54
N GLU A 79 -21.39 -2.34 -10.67
CA GLU A 79 -21.13 -3.10 -11.91
C GLU A 79 -19.68 -3.01 -12.41
N HIS A 80 -18.98 -1.92 -12.11
CA HIS A 80 -17.59 -1.70 -12.52
C HIS A 80 -16.55 -1.93 -11.42
N HIS A 81 -16.99 -2.42 -10.25
CA HIS A 81 -16.16 -2.60 -9.07
C HIS A 81 -15.22 -1.43 -8.82
N LYS A 82 -15.78 -0.27 -8.43
CA LYS A 82 -14.99 0.96 -8.24
C LYS A 82 -13.78 0.65 -7.36
N LEU A 83 -12.60 0.73 -7.96
CA LEU A 83 -11.33 0.48 -7.31
C LEU A 83 -10.84 1.76 -6.64
N ASP A 84 -10.23 1.59 -5.48
CA ASP A 84 -9.47 2.61 -4.79
C ASP A 84 -8.17 2.00 -4.28
N ALA A 85 -7.08 2.73 -4.38
CA ALA A 85 -5.77 2.27 -3.95
C ALA A 85 -4.87 3.47 -3.67
N GLY A 86 -3.93 3.29 -2.76
CA GLY A 86 -3.05 4.37 -2.37
C GLY A 86 -2.17 4.03 -1.19
N VAL A 87 -1.61 5.08 -0.61
CA VAL A 87 -0.83 5.02 0.63
C VAL A 87 -1.41 6.03 1.60
N ASP A 88 -1.89 5.55 2.73
CA ASP A 88 -2.19 6.40 3.88
C ASP A 88 -0.93 6.57 4.73
N VAL A 89 -0.62 7.82 5.05
CA VAL A 89 0.52 8.17 5.90
C VAL A 89 -0.03 8.65 7.23
N GLU A 90 0.35 7.94 8.29
CA GLU A 90 -0.04 8.28 9.66
C GLU A 90 1.18 8.54 10.51
N LYS A 91 1.08 9.46 11.48
CA LYS A 91 2.10 9.68 12.50
C LYS A 91 1.45 9.73 13.87
N ASP A 92 1.93 8.92 14.80
CA ASP A 92 1.38 8.84 16.17
C ASP A 92 -0.15 8.61 16.21
N GLY A 93 -0.67 7.87 15.22
CA GLY A 93 -2.11 7.59 15.07
C GLY A 93 -2.92 8.71 14.40
N GLN A 94 -2.30 9.83 14.05
CA GLN A 94 -2.92 10.90 13.28
C GLN A 94 -2.67 10.71 11.78
N HIS A 95 -3.74 10.71 10.99
CA HIS A 95 -3.64 10.73 9.53
C HIS A 95 -3.04 12.05 9.04
N LEU A 96 -2.00 11.97 8.21
CA LEU A 96 -1.29 13.12 7.64
C LEU A 96 -1.66 13.35 6.18
N ALA A 97 -1.74 12.28 5.38
CA ALA A 97 -2.04 12.38 3.96
C ALA A 97 -2.46 11.03 3.37
N THR A 98 -3.28 11.08 2.32
CA THR A 98 -3.51 9.96 1.40
C THR A 98 -2.86 10.26 0.06
N VAL A 99 -2.00 9.37 -0.39
CA VAL A 99 -1.42 9.39 -1.74
C VAL A 99 -2.23 8.45 -2.62
N SER A 100 -3.12 8.99 -3.44
CA SER A 100 -4.00 8.19 -4.31
C SER A 100 -3.27 7.65 -5.54
N CYS A 101 -3.52 6.39 -5.87
CA CYS A 101 -3.08 5.74 -7.09
C CYS A 101 -3.99 6.08 -8.28
N GLN A 102 -3.40 6.13 -9.47
CA GLN A 102 -4.09 5.97 -10.73
C GLN A 102 -4.41 4.48 -10.90
N THR A 103 -5.67 4.10 -10.70
CA THR A 103 -6.11 2.70 -10.69
C THR A 103 -5.82 1.96 -12.00
N THR A 104 -5.71 2.67 -13.13
CA THR A 104 -5.33 2.13 -14.44
C THR A 104 -3.88 1.63 -14.51
N THR A 105 -3.04 2.01 -13.55
CA THR A 105 -1.62 1.62 -13.45
C THR A 105 -1.35 0.68 -12.28
N LEU A 106 -2.40 0.29 -11.57
CA LEU A 106 -2.29 -0.49 -10.35
C LEU A 106 -1.92 -1.94 -10.67
N GLU A 107 -0.81 -2.38 -10.10
CA GLU A 107 -0.46 -3.79 -9.98
C GLU A 107 -0.42 -4.14 -8.49
N GLN A 108 -1.27 -5.03 -8.02
CA GLN A 108 -1.30 -5.38 -6.60
C GLN A 108 -1.45 -6.89 -6.39
N ARG A 109 -0.73 -7.40 -5.40
CA ARG A 109 -0.85 -8.76 -4.85
C ARG A 109 -0.82 -8.68 -3.33
N LEU A 110 -1.67 -7.82 -2.75
CA LEU A 110 -1.80 -7.66 -1.29
C LEU A 110 -2.70 -8.73 -0.67
N GLU A 111 -3.64 -9.24 -1.45
CA GLU A 111 -4.49 -10.37 -1.07
C GLU A 111 -3.65 -11.61 -0.72
N GLY A 112 -3.94 -12.23 0.42
CA GLY A 112 -3.29 -13.47 0.84
C GLY A 112 -1.83 -13.31 1.28
N ILE A 113 -1.30 -12.08 1.43
CA ILE A 113 0.01 -11.90 2.08
C ILE A 113 -0.10 -12.33 3.53
N ASP A 114 0.56 -13.45 3.84
CA ASP A 114 0.80 -13.90 5.21
C ASP A 114 2.21 -13.52 5.64
N LEU A 115 2.28 -12.65 6.65
CA LEU A 115 3.54 -12.18 7.24
C LEU A 115 3.97 -13.01 8.46
N SER A 116 3.21 -14.02 8.88
CA SER A 116 3.39 -14.75 10.14
C SER A 116 4.41 -15.91 10.11
N GLN A 117 5.38 -15.87 9.19
CA GLN A 117 6.39 -16.94 9.05
C GLN A 117 7.58 -16.84 10.01
#